data_AF-A0A7R9ZTN5-F1
#
_entry.id   AF-A0A7R9ZTN5-F1
#
_cell.length_a   1.000
_cell.length_b   1.000
_cell.length_c   1.000
_cell.angle_alpha   90.00
_cell.angle_beta   90.00
_cell.angle_gamma   90.00
#
_symmetry.space_group_name_H-M   'P 1'
#
loop_
_entity.id
_entity.type
_entity.pdbx_description
1 polymer ?
#
loop_
_entity_poly.entity_id
_entity_poly.type
_entity_poly.pdbx_seq_one_letter_code
_entity_poly.pdbx_strand_id
1 'polypeptide(L)'
;GPWQVEADDKPKTAMKLICAGEEELVVGLHVIGMGADEMLQGFGIAMKMGATKADFDATVAIHPTASEEFVTMFPWGLSKQDSGAIQSPLNGAAIPEPKK
;
A
#
# COMPACT_ATOMS: atom_id res chain seq x y z
N GLY A 1 14.43 17.04 4.36
CA GLY A 1 14.28 15.79 5.13
C GLY A 1 15.65 15.32 5.59
N PRO A 2 15.77 14.13 6.20
CA PRO A 2 17.08 13.57 6.58
C PRO A 2 18.01 13.36 5.38
N TRP A 3 17.45 13.32 4.17
CA TRP A 3 18.16 13.19 2.91
C TRP A 3 18.44 14.58 2.30
N GLN A 4 19.73 14.90 2.11
CA GLN A 4 20.20 16.09 1.40
C GLN A 4 20.31 15.77 -0.10
N VAL A 5 19.17 15.62 -0.76
CA VAL A 5 19.09 15.37 -2.20
C VAL A 5 18.14 16.40 -2.80
N GLU A 6 18.55 17.06 -3.87
CA GLU A 6 17.71 18.00 -4.60
C GLU A 6 16.50 17.28 -5.22
N ALA A 7 15.42 18.00 -5.47
CA ALA A 7 14.16 17.39 -5.91
C ALA A 7 14.31 16.61 -7.23
N ASP A 8 15.09 17.14 -8.16
CA ASP A 8 15.34 16.53 -9.48
C ASP A 8 16.27 15.31 -9.42
N ASP A 9 17.07 15.21 -8.36
CA ASP A 9 18.06 14.13 -8.14
C ASP A 9 17.48 12.98 -7.30
N LYS A 10 16.22 13.07 -6.84
CA LYS A 10 15.61 11.98 -6.09
C LYS A 10 15.48 10.73 -6.97
N PRO A 11 15.98 9.56 -6.51
CA PRO A 11 15.80 8.33 -7.24
C PRO A 11 14.31 8.00 -7.33
N LYS A 12 13.91 7.44 -8.47
CA LYS A 12 12.55 6.93 -8.65
C LYS A 12 12.29 5.82 -7.65
N THR A 13 11.10 5.83 -7.07
CA THR A 13 10.60 4.74 -6.23
C THR A 13 9.69 3.85 -7.06
N ALA A 14 9.90 2.55 -6.97
CA ALA A 14 9.01 1.53 -7.54
C ALA A 14 8.39 0.72 -6.40
N MET A 15 7.09 0.48 -6.46
CA MET A 15 6.35 -0.23 -5.44
C MET A 15 5.44 -1.28 -6.07
N LYS A 16 5.25 -2.40 -5.36
CA LYS A 16 4.31 -3.45 -5.75
C LYS A 16 3.70 -4.07 -4.51
N LEU A 17 2.38 -4.14 -4.50
CA LEU A 17 1.57 -4.83 -3.50
C LEU A 17 1.00 -6.11 -4.12
N ILE A 18 1.17 -7.23 -3.45
CA ILE A 18 0.69 -8.54 -3.90
C ILE A 18 -0.41 -9.00 -2.94
N CYS A 19 -1.61 -9.19 -3.47
CA CYS A 19 -2.76 -9.68 -2.74
C CYS A 19 -3.15 -11.08 -3.24
N ALA A 20 -3.68 -11.94 -2.37
CA ALA A 20 -4.12 -13.29 -2.72
C ALA A 20 -5.45 -13.66 -2.06
N GLY A 21 -6.25 -14.46 -2.78
CA GLY A 21 -7.56 -14.93 -2.33
C GLY A 21 -8.67 -13.89 -2.47
N GLU A 22 -9.88 -14.30 -2.11
CA GLU A 22 -11.09 -13.46 -2.22
C GLU A 22 -11.03 -12.25 -1.29
N GLU A 23 -10.48 -12.42 -0.09
CA GLU A 23 -10.31 -11.36 0.93
C GLU A 23 -9.11 -10.43 0.67
N GLU A 24 -8.41 -10.61 -0.47
CA GLU A 24 -7.24 -9.81 -0.85
C GLU A 24 -6.18 -9.70 0.26
N LEU A 25 -5.83 -10.83 0.90
CA LEU A 25 -4.78 -10.87 1.91
C LEU A 25 -3.45 -10.39 1.30
N VAL A 26 -2.77 -9.47 1.97
CA VAL A 26 -1.48 -8.96 1.49
C VAL A 26 -0.39 -9.99 1.77
N VAL A 27 0.06 -10.67 0.71
CA VAL A 27 1.08 -11.73 0.79
C VAL A 27 2.46 -11.28 0.36
N GLY A 28 2.58 -10.08 -0.23
CA GLY A 28 3.87 -9.54 -0.64
C GLY A 28 3.86 -8.02 -0.76
N LEU A 29 4.97 -7.41 -0.32
CA LEU A 29 5.27 -5.99 -0.47
C LEU A 29 6.69 -5.86 -1.02
N HIS A 30 6.83 -5.20 -2.16
CA HIS A 30 8.12 -4.99 -2.82
C HIS A 30 8.29 -3.50 -3.05
N VAL A 31 9.40 -2.94 -2.60
CA VAL A 31 9.75 -1.55 -2.86
C VAL A 31 11.23 -1.42 -3.16
N ILE A 32 11.54 -0.57 -4.13
CA ILE A 32 12.90 -0.12 -4.45
C ILE A 32 12.83 1.41 -4.42
N GLY A 33 13.62 2.03 -3.53
CA GLY A 33 13.62 3.48 -3.34
C GLY A 33 14.26 3.86 -2.01
N MET A 34 14.28 5.17 -1.73
CA MET A 34 14.77 5.69 -0.45
C MET A 34 13.84 5.29 0.70
N GLY A 35 14.41 4.84 1.82
CA GLY A 35 13.67 4.42 3.01
C GLY A 35 12.90 3.10 2.86
N ALA A 36 13.22 2.30 1.84
CA ALA A 36 12.57 1.01 1.58
C ALA A 36 12.62 0.05 2.77
N ASP A 37 13.74 0.02 3.48
CA ASP A 37 13.97 -0.74 4.70
C ASP A 37 13.04 -0.33 5.84
N GLU A 38 12.99 0.96 6.18
CA GLU A 38 12.12 1.49 7.24
C GLU A 38 10.63 1.28 6.90
N MET A 39 10.24 1.52 5.64
CA MET A 39 8.88 1.28 5.16
C MET A 39 8.48 -0.20 5.32
N LEU A 40 9.30 -1.11 4.80
CA LEU A 40 9.01 -2.55 4.83
C LEU A 40 9.01 -3.10 6.25
N GLN A 41 9.82 -2.56 7.16
CA GLN A 41 9.80 -2.99 8.55
C GLN A 41 8.44 -2.71 9.21
N GLY A 42 7.87 -1.52 8.99
CA GLY A 42 6.54 -1.17 9.49
C GLY A 42 5.44 -2.04 8.89
N PHE A 43 5.38 -2.12 7.56
CA PHE A 43 4.36 -2.92 6.86
C PHE A 43 4.48 -4.43 7.13
N GLY A 44 5.70 -4.94 7.39
CA GLY A 44 5.91 -6.34 7.74
C GLY A 44 5.17 -6.78 9.00
N ILE A 45 4.98 -5.88 9.96
CA ILE A 45 4.15 -6.13 11.15
C ILE A 45 2.68 -6.26 10.76
N ALA A 46 2.16 -5.34 9.94
CA ALA A 46 0.77 -5.39 9.45
C ALA A 46 0.51 -6.68 8.66
N MET A 47 1.43 -7.08 7.79
CA MET A 47 1.35 -8.37 7.08
C MET A 47 1.33 -9.56 8.05
N LYS A 48 2.16 -9.54 9.10
CA LYS A 48 2.16 -10.59 10.14
C LYS A 48 0.84 -10.67 10.91
N MET A 49 0.13 -9.55 11.05
CA MET A 49 -1.21 -9.47 11.65
C MET A 49 -2.33 -9.89 10.70
N GLY A 50 -2.03 -10.16 9.43
CA GLY A 50 -3.01 -10.60 8.44
C GLY A 50 -3.70 -9.44 7.71
N ALA A 51 -3.02 -8.31 7.52
CA ALA A 51 -3.59 -7.16 6.80
C ALA A 51 -4.04 -7.52 5.37
N THR A 52 -5.20 -6.99 5.00
CA THR A 52 -5.83 -7.10 3.69
C THR A 52 -5.62 -5.82 2.87
N LYS A 53 -5.90 -5.86 1.57
CA LYS A 53 -5.88 -4.64 0.74
C LYS A 53 -6.83 -3.56 1.28
N ALA A 54 -7.97 -3.97 1.82
CA ALA A 54 -8.94 -3.06 2.42
C ALA A 54 -8.34 -2.30 3.62
N ASP A 55 -7.51 -2.94 4.44
CA ASP A 55 -6.83 -2.28 5.57
C ASP A 55 -5.83 -1.22 5.09
N PHE A 56 -5.12 -1.48 3.99
CA PHE A 56 -4.22 -0.51 3.36
C PHE A 56 -5.02 0.68 2.82
N ASP A 57 -6.10 0.44 2.07
CA ASP A 57 -6.96 1.50 1.53
C ASP A 57 -7.69 2.29 2.61
N ALA A 58 -7.93 1.65 3.75
CA ALA A 58 -8.55 2.28 4.88
C ALA A 58 -7.58 3.11 5.74
N THR A 59 -6.28 3.12 5.40
CA THR A 59 -5.27 3.83 6.20
C THR A 59 -5.10 5.27 5.72
N VAL A 60 -5.13 6.22 6.66
CA VAL A 60 -4.85 7.63 6.36
C VAL A 60 -3.39 7.80 5.92
N ALA A 61 -3.20 8.38 4.73
CA ALA A 61 -1.90 8.72 4.19
C ALA A 61 -1.16 9.75 5.06
N ILE A 62 0.13 9.49 5.31
CA ILE A 62 1.05 10.48 5.88
C ILE A 62 1.72 11.21 4.72
N HIS A 63 1.39 12.48 4.53
CA HIS A 63 1.92 13.31 3.45
C HIS A 63 3.01 14.28 3.96
N PRO A 64 4.11 14.52 3.21
CA PRO A 64 4.53 13.84 1.98
C PRO A 64 5.48 12.66 2.27
N THR A 65 5.15 11.46 1.81
CA THR A 65 6.03 10.28 1.98
C THR A 65 5.94 9.34 0.79
N ALA A 66 7.03 8.64 0.48
CA ALA A 66 6.94 7.54 -0.50
C ALA A 66 5.96 6.46 -0.02
N SER A 67 5.91 6.19 1.29
CA SER A 67 5.04 5.19 1.91
C SER A 67 3.55 5.43 1.67
N GLU A 68 3.13 6.68 1.46
CA GLU A 68 1.72 7.02 1.26
C GLU A 68 1.15 6.30 0.03
N GLU A 69 1.98 6.04 -0.99
CA GLU A 69 1.60 5.31 -2.20
C GLU A 69 1.14 3.87 -1.92
N PHE A 70 1.57 3.22 -0.83
CA PHE A 70 1.05 1.89 -0.48
C PHE A 70 -0.39 1.92 0.03
N VAL A 71 -0.82 3.02 0.65
CA VAL A 71 -2.16 3.18 1.24
C VAL A 71 -3.11 3.99 0.34
N THR A 72 -2.58 4.56 -0.75
CA THR A 72 -3.36 5.22 -1.80
C THR A 72 -3.31 4.47 -3.13
N MET A 73 -2.75 3.25 -3.15
CA MET A 73 -2.65 2.40 -4.35
C MET A 73 -4.05 1.97 -4.80
N PHE A 74 -4.72 2.85 -5.56
CA PHE A 74 -5.94 2.49 -6.29
C PHE A 74 -5.65 1.30 -7.21
N PRO A 75 -6.61 0.40 -7.45
CA PRO A 75 -6.40 -0.80 -8.26
C PRO A 75 -5.81 -0.42 -9.63
N TRP A 76 -4.51 -0.59 -9.76
CA TRP A 76 -3.78 -0.46 -11.01
C TRP A 76 -3.97 -1.76 -11.76
N GLY A 77 -5.03 -1.81 -12.57
CA GLY A 77 -5.42 -3.01 -13.29
C GLY A 77 -6.92 -3.22 -13.29
N LEU A 78 -7.64 -2.40 -14.08
CA LEU A 78 -9.00 -2.70 -14.56
C LEU A 78 -9.05 -3.90 -15.53
N SER A 79 -7.94 -4.61 -15.73
CA SER A 79 -8.02 -5.98 -16.23
C SER A 79 -8.71 -6.82 -15.16
N LYS A 80 -9.79 -7.53 -15.52
CA LYS A 80 -10.31 -8.63 -14.71
C LYS A 80 -9.13 -9.42 -14.15
N GLN A 81 -8.93 -9.40 -12.84
CA GLN A 81 -7.96 -10.29 -12.25
C GLN A 81 -8.59 -11.68 -12.27
N ASP A 82 -7.99 -12.61 -13.01
CA ASP A 82 -8.42 -14.02 -13.03
C ASP A 82 -8.32 -14.67 -11.63
N SER A 83 -7.71 -13.96 -10.66
CA SER A 83 -7.55 -14.35 -9.25
C SER A 83 -8.85 -14.34 -8.44
N GLY A 84 -9.91 -13.66 -8.90
CA GLY A 84 -11.15 -13.50 -8.12
C GLY A 84 -11.06 -12.47 -6.99
N ALA A 85 -10.03 -11.61 -6.99
CA ALA A 85 -9.87 -10.53 -6.02
C ALA A 85 -11.05 -9.54 -6.07
N ILE A 86 -11.61 -9.20 -4.90
CA ILE A 86 -12.74 -8.28 -4.78
C ILE A 86 -12.24 -6.85 -5.06
N GLN A 87 -12.91 -6.13 -5.98
CA GLN A 87 -12.60 -4.70 -6.16
C GLN A 87 -12.90 -3.96 -4.86
N SER A 88 -11.89 -3.25 -4.31
CA SER A 88 -11.99 -2.49 -3.07
C SER A 88 -13.37 -1.81 -2.93
N PRO A 89 -14.18 -2.16 -1.92
CA PRO A 89 -15.55 -1.68 -1.78
C PRO A 89 -15.61 -0.17 -1.57
N LEU A 90 -14.46 0.45 -1.27
CA LEU A 90 -14.36 1.87 -1.07
C LEU A 90 -14.36 2.62 -2.41
N ASN A 91 -13.69 2.18 -3.48
CA ASN A 91 -13.68 2.92 -4.76
C ASN A 91 -13.45 4.47 -4.59
N GLY A 92 -12.74 4.89 -3.53
CA GLY A 92 -12.61 6.30 -3.11
C GLY A 92 -13.59 6.81 -2.02
N ALA A 93 -14.38 5.95 -1.40
CA ALA A 93 -15.29 6.25 -0.30
C ALA A 93 -14.57 6.27 1.06
N ALA A 94 -15.12 7.03 2.00
CA ALA A 94 -14.56 7.19 3.33
C ALA A 94 -14.55 5.87 4.11
N ILE A 95 -13.52 5.72 4.94
CA ILE A 95 -13.28 4.58 5.81
C ILE A 95 -14.48 4.40 6.76
N PRO A 96 -15.10 3.20 6.85
CA PRO A 96 -16.15 2.95 7.81
C PRO A 96 -15.59 3.00 9.24
N GLU A 97 -16.37 3.54 10.18
CA GLU A 97 -15.96 3.63 11.58
C GLU A 97 -15.64 2.25 12.17
N PRO A 98 -14.61 2.14 13.04
CA PRO A 98 -14.27 0.88 13.68
C PRO A 98 -15.46 0.38 14.51
N LYS A 99 -15.84 -0.88 14.28
CA LYS A 99 -16.86 -1.54 15.10
C LYS A 99 -16.31 -1.70 16.52
N LYS A 100 -17.06 -1.17 17.51
CA LYS A 100 -16.79 -1.32 18.95
C LYS A 100 -16.77 -2.77 19.39
#